data_AF-A0A8S9KG97-F1
#
_entry.id   AF-A0A8S9KG97-F1
#
_cell.length_a   1.000
_cell.length_b   1.000
_cell.length_c   1.000
_cell.angle_alpha   90.00
_cell.angle_beta   90.00
_cell.angle_gamma   90.00
#
_symmetry.space_group_name_H-M   'P 1'
#
loop_
_entity.id
_entity.type
_entity.pdbx_description
1 polymer ?
#
loop_
_entity_poly.entity_id
_entity_poly.type
_entity_poly.pdbx_seq_one_letter_code
_entity_poly.pdbx_strand_id
1 'polypeptide(L)'
;CVKRKRDFLCLENVNGEMVNILEGLELHTDVFNAVEQQKIVDKVCELQEKARKGELKRAFTSKGKGRSAIQFGCCFNYRTSKAGTPAGILRHETVEPLPALFKVIIRRLVEWHVLPPTCVPDCCVVNIYDEGDCIPPHVDNHDFLRPFCTVSFLSECNILFGSNLKLEENGEYSGGSYSLPLPVN
;
A
#
# COMPACT_ATOMS: atom_id res chain seq x y z
N CYS A 1 23.25 2.37 -4.20
CA CYS A 1 22.86 1.11 -4.85
C CYS A 1 21.69 0.55 -4.05
N VAL A 2 20.63 0.07 -4.70
CA VAL A 2 19.45 -0.48 -4.01
C VAL A 2 19.89 -1.64 -3.13
N LYS A 3 19.51 -1.62 -1.86
CA LYS A 3 19.76 -2.73 -0.93
C LYS A 3 18.50 -3.58 -0.83
N ARG A 4 18.66 -4.89 -0.66
CA ARG A 4 17.57 -5.86 -0.60
C ARG A 4 17.73 -6.81 0.58
N LYS A 5 16.67 -7.00 1.36
CA LYS A 5 16.56 -7.99 2.44
C LYS A 5 15.37 -8.92 2.15
N ARG A 6 15.53 -10.23 2.39
CA ARG A 6 14.50 -11.27 2.10
C ARG A 6 14.38 -12.35 3.18
N ASP A 7 15.36 -12.42 4.08
CA ASP A 7 15.50 -13.42 5.14
C ASP A 7 14.66 -13.06 6.37
N PHE A 8 13.36 -12.79 6.15
CA PHE A 8 12.41 -12.53 7.21
C PHE A 8 11.87 -13.85 7.78
N LEU A 9 11.90 -13.97 9.10
CA LEU A 9 11.39 -15.12 9.84
C LEU A 9 10.54 -14.64 11.02
N CYS A 10 9.26 -14.99 10.99
CA CYS A 10 8.36 -14.89 12.13
C CYS A 10 7.40 -16.07 12.05
N LEU A 11 7.52 -16.99 13.01
CA LEU A 11 6.70 -18.20 13.04
C LEU A 11 5.46 -17.98 13.90
N GLU A 12 4.29 -18.24 13.35
CA GLU A 12 3.03 -18.28 14.09
C GLU A 12 2.34 -19.64 13.93
N ASN A 13 1.53 -20.02 14.92
CA ASN A 13 0.60 -21.13 14.77
C ASN A 13 -0.69 -20.61 14.13
N VAL A 14 -0.93 -20.97 12.87
CA VAL A 14 -2.14 -20.62 12.12
C VAL A 14 -2.89 -21.90 11.80
N ASN A 15 -4.11 -22.04 12.31
CA ASN A 15 -4.96 -23.22 12.12
C ASN A 15 -4.31 -24.56 12.52
N GLY A 16 -3.43 -24.56 13.53
CA GLY A 16 -2.75 -25.76 14.02
C GLY A 16 -1.41 -26.03 13.36
N GLU A 17 -1.02 -25.25 12.35
CA GLU A 17 0.25 -25.39 11.63
C GLU A 17 1.20 -24.24 11.96
N MET A 18 2.49 -24.57 12.14
CA MET A 18 3.54 -23.57 12.31
C MET A 18 3.96 -23.04 10.95
N VAL A 19 3.70 -21.76 10.69
CA VAL A 19 3.95 -21.11 9.39
C VAL A 19 4.83 -19.88 9.55
N ASN A 20 5.71 -19.60 8.57
CA ASN A 20 6.42 -18.33 8.50
C ASN A 20 5.51 -17.27 7.87
N ILE A 21 4.92 -16.42 8.70
CA ILE A 21 3.96 -15.40 8.23
C ILE A 21 4.62 -14.29 7.38
N LEU A 22 5.95 -14.25 7.33
CA LEU A 22 6.73 -13.28 6.52
C LEU A 22 7.31 -13.91 5.26
N GLU A 23 6.94 -15.16 4.94
CA GLU A 23 7.38 -15.81 3.71
C GLU A 23 6.97 -14.97 2.48
N GLY A 24 7.94 -14.68 1.62
CA GLY A 24 7.75 -13.84 0.43
C GLY A 24 7.91 -12.33 0.67
N LEU A 25 8.12 -11.87 1.90
CA LEU A 25 8.41 -10.46 2.19
C LEU A 25 9.80 -10.07 1.68
N GLU A 26 9.87 -8.95 0.95
CA GLU A 26 11.13 -8.33 0.56
C GLU A 26 11.14 -6.86 0.98
N LEU A 27 12.24 -6.41 1.59
CA LEU A 27 12.47 -5.00 1.87
C LEU A 27 13.58 -4.48 0.95
N HIS A 28 13.27 -3.40 0.24
CA HIS A 28 14.23 -2.70 -0.60
C HIS A 28 14.44 -1.29 -0.05
N THR A 29 15.70 -0.89 0.17
CA THR A 29 16.06 0.46 0.67
C THR A 29 16.97 1.17 -0.31
N ASP A 30 17.13 2.50 -0.15
CA ASP A 30 17.91 3.35 -1.05
C ASP A 30 17.39 3.26 -2.51
N VAL A 31 16.07 3.06 -2.67
CA VAL A 31 15.41 2.94 -3.98
C VAL A 31 15.27 4.29 -4.65
N PHE A 32 15.00 5.37 -3.93
CA PHE A 32 14.86 6.72 -4.46
C PHE A 32 15.78 7.68 -3.72
N ASN A 33 16.48 8.54 -4.45
CA ASN A 33 17.24 9.61 -3.79
C ASN A 33 16.31 10.78 -3.39
N ALA A 34 16.82 11.69 -2.56
CA ALA A 34 16.05 12.82 -2.04
C ALA A 34 15.35 13.67 -3.12
N VAL A 35 16.00 13.90 -4.27
CA VAL A 35 15.42 14.70 -5.37
C VAL A 35 14.25 13.96 -6.01
N GLU A 36 14.38 12.65 -6.19
CA GLU A 36 13.32 11.80 -6.74
C GLU A 36 12.15 11.69 -5.78
N GLN A 37 12.44 11.48 -4.49
CA GLN A 37 11.42 11.46 -3.44
C GLN A 37 10.62 12.77 -3.43
N GLN A 38 11.29 13.93 -3.44
CA GLN A 38 10.62 15.23 -3.46
C GLN A 38 9.69 15.37 -4.68
N LYS A 39 10.17 14.99 -5.87
CA LYS A 39 9.36 15.03 -7.10
C LYS A 39 8.11 14.14 -7.02
N ILE A 40 8.20 12.99 -6.36
CA ILE A 40 7.07 12.07 -6.16
C ILE A 40 6.09 12.66 -5.16
N VAL A 41 6.59 13.18 -4.04
CA VAL A 41 5.80 13.86 -3.01
C VAL A 41 5.03 15.05 -3.60
N ASP A 42 5.71 15.94 -4.33
CA ASP A 42 5.07 17.09 -4.98
C ASP A 42 3.92 16.64 -5.90
N LYS A 43 4.14 15.55 -6.65
CA LYS A 43 3.10 15.00 -7.51
C LYS A 43 1.92 14.44 -6.70
N VAL A 44 2.18 13.76 -5.58
CA VAL A 44 1.13 13.26 -4.69
C VAL A 44 0.35 14.43 -4.08
N CYS A 45 1.00 15.52 -3.66
CA CYS A 45 0.33 16.72 -3.18
C CYS A 45 -0.60 17.33 -4.24
N GLU A 46 -0.14 17.45 -5.50
CA GLU A 46 -1.00 17.91 -6.60
C GLU A 46 -2.25 17.01 -6.77
N LEU A 47 -2.07 15.69 -6.74
CA LEU A 47 -3.16 14.72 -6.86
C LEU A 47 -4.12 14.80 -5.66
N GLN A 48 -3.62 15.05 -4.46
CA GLN A 48 -4.42 15.26 -3.27
C GLN A 48 -5.29 16.51 -3.39
N GLU A 49 -4.76 17.63 -3.90
CA GLU A 49 -5.56 18.83 -4.14
C GLU A 49 -6.67 18.58 -5.17
N LYS A 50 -6.36 17.86 -6.26
CA LYS A 50 -7.36 17.46 -7.25
C LYS A 50 -8.45 16.58 -6.65
N ALA A 51 -8.08 15.62 -5.79
CA ALA A 51 -9.03 14.82 -5.03
C ALA A 51 -9.96 15.68 -4.18
N ARG A 52 -9.43 16.65 -3.43
CA ARG A 52 -10.25 17.56 -2.58
C ARG A 52 -11.20 18.44 -3.40
N LYS A 53 -10.82 18.80 -4.63
CA LYS A 53 -11.67 19.54 -5.57
C LYS A 53 -12.71 18.68 -6.29
N GLY A 54 -12.70 17.36 -6.08
CA GLY A 54 -13.59 16.43 -6.79
C GLY A 54 -13.23 16.18 -8.25
N GLU A 55 -11.99 16.50 -8.64
CA GLU A 55 -11.50 16.35 -10.02
C GLU A 55 -11.05 14.91 -10.34
N LEU A 56 -11.03 14.02 -9.35
CA LEU A 56 -10.65 12.61 -9.51
C LEU A 56 -11.83 11.70 -9.20
N LYS A 57 -12.15 10.79 -10.14
CA LYS A 57 -13.31 9.89 -10.04
C LYS A 57 -13.27 8.95 -8.83
N ARG A 58 -12.07 8.47 -8.46
CA ARG A 58 -11.86 7.46 -7.42
C ARG A 58 -10.91 7.97 -6.35
N ALA A 59 -11.35 9.01 -5.66
CA ALA A 59 -10.70 9.53 -4.46
C ALA A 59 -11.64 9.43 -3.26
N PHE A 60 -11.08 9.05 -2.12
CA PHE A 60 -11.78 8.87 -0.86
C PHE A 60 -11.04 9.62 0.23
N THR A 61 -11.79 10.34 1.06
CA THR A 61 -11.28 10.94 2.30
C THR A 61 -12.15 10.46 3.44
N SER A 62 -11.52 9.88 4.45
CA SER A 62 -12.18 9.53 5.71
C SER A 62 -12.74 10.79 6.37
N LYS A 63 -13.88 10.68 7.05
CA LYS A 63 -14.46 11.78 7.84
C LYS A 63 -14.07 11.70 9.33
N GLY A 64 -12.93 11.09 9.63
CA GLY A 64 -12.44 10.75 10.97
C GLY A 64 -11.14 9.95 10.89
N LYS A 65 -10.78 9.21 11.94
CA LYS A 65 -9.55 8.39 11.95
C LYS A 65 -9.54 7.40 10.78
N GLY A 66 -8.55 7.51 9.90
CA GLY A 66 -8.37 6.65 8.74
C GLY A 66 -7.80 7.41 7.54
N ARG A 67 -7.24 6.67 6.58
CA ARG A 67 -6.56 7.28 5.43
C ARG A 67 -7.48 7.92 4.41
N SER A 68 -6.93 8.90 3.69
CA SER A 68 -7.39 9.22 2.34
C SER A 68 -6.74 8.29 1.32
N ALA A 69 -7.44 7.97 0.22
CA ALA A 69 -6.94 7.10 -0.83
C ALA A 69 -7.34 7.58 -2.23
N ILE A 70 -6.43 7.46 -3.19
CA ILE A 70 -6.68 7.76 -4.61
C ILE A 70 -6.31 6.52 -5.43
N GLN A 71 -7.24 6.02 -6.25
CA GLN A 71 -7.05 4.84 -7.08
C GLN A 71 -6.79 5.22 -8.55
N PHE A 72 -5.81 4.58 -9.17
CA PHE A 72 -5.46 4.72 -10.59
C PHE A 72 -5.37 3.36 -11.27
N GLY A 73 -5.75 3.28 -12.54
CA GLY A 73 -5.66 2.08 -13.40
C GLY A 73 -6.72 1.02 -13.11
N CYS A 74 -7.02 0.77 -11.83
CA CYS A 74 -8.09 -0.11 -11.38
C CYS A 74 -8.89 0.53 -10.24
N CYS A 75 -10.17 0.18 -10.15
CA CYS A 75 -11.09 0.61 -9.12
C CYS A 75 -11.58 -0.61 -8.34
N PHE A 76 -11.57 -0.55 -7.01
CA PHE A 76 -11.96 -1.69 -6.18
C PHE A 76 -12.45 -1.26 -4.79
N ASN A 77 -13.24 -2.13 -4.16
CA ASN A 77 -13.67 -1.98 -2.78
C ASN A 77 -12.80 -2.84 -1.85
N TYR A 78 -12.26 -2.24 -0.80
CA TYR A 78 -11.49 -2.97 0.23
C TYR A 78 -12.37 -3.90 1.07
N ARG A 79 -13.65 -3.57 1.22
CA ARG A 79 -14.65 -4.32 2.00
C ARG A 79 -15.99 -4.27 1.28
N THR A 80 -16.85 -5.24 1.57
CA THR A 80 -18.23 -5.21 1.09
C THR A 80 -18.89 -3.90 1.52
N SER A 81 -19.46 -3.18 0.55
CA SER A 81 -20.10 -1.90 0.78
C SER A 81 -21.38 -2.06 1.60
N LYS A 82 -21.87 -0.97 2.21
CA LYS A 82 -23.18 -0.94 2.89
C LYS A 82 -24.34 -1.31 1.96
N ALA A 83 -24.21 -1.06 0.66
CA ALA A 83 -25.20 -1.41 -0.36
C ALA A 83 -25.11 -2.88 -0.82
N GLY A 84 -24.22 -3.68 -0.24
CA GLY A 84 -24.06 -5.10 -0.55
C GLY A 84 -23.10 -5.41 -1.71
N THR A 85 -22.54 -4.42 -2.39
CA THR A 85 -21.50 -4.65 -3.40
C THR A 85 -20.28 -5.32 -2.75
N PRO A 86 -19.83 -6.50 -3.22
CA PRO A 86 -18.70 -7.22 -2.64
C PRO A 86 -17.38 -6.43 -2.65
N ALA A 87 -16.45 -6.86 -1.80
CA ALA A 87 -15.04 -6.45 -1.89
C ALA A 87 -14.41 -7.02 -3.17
N GLY A 88 -13.44 -6.30 -3.75
CA GLY A 88 -12.78 -6.69 -4.99
C GLY A 88 -12.92 -5.67 -6.10
N ILE A 89 -12.45 -6.06 -7.30
CA ILE A 89 -12.36 -5.19 -8.47
C ILE A 89 -13.75 -4.87 -9.03
N LEU A 90 -14.02 -3.58 -9.22
CA LEU A 90 -15.24 -3.08 -9.85
C LEU A 90 -15.03 -2.95 -11.36
N ARG A 91 -15.26 -4.05 -12.09
CA ARG A 91 -14.94 -4.20 -13.52
C ARG A 91 -15.63 -3.18 -14.46
N HIS A 92 -16.72 -2.58 -14.02
CA HIS A 92 -17.52 -1.65 -14.83
C HIS A 92 -17.30 -0.17 -14.49
N GLU A 93 -16.44 0.11 -13.50
CA GLU A 93 -16.15 1.47 -13.07
C GLU A 93 -15.00 2.08 -13.87
N THR A 94 -15.14 3.35 -14.25
CA THR A 94 -14.04 4.09 -14.88
C THR A 94 -13.16 4.74 -13.83
N VAL A 95 -11.85 4.61 -14.01
CA VAL A 95 -10.83 5.17 -13.12
C VAL A 95 -9.81 5.94 -13.93
N GLU A 96 -9.15 6.92 -13.30
CA GLU A 96 -8.06 7.64 -13.95
C GLU A 96 -6.91 6.69 -14.31
N PRO A 97 -6.25 6.88 -15.45
CA PRO A 97 -5.07 6.10 -15.79
C PRO A 97 -3.93 6.39 -14.82
N LEU A 98 -2.94 5.50 -14.75
CA LEU A 98 -1.71 5.74 -14.01
C LEU A 98 -1.06 7.07 -14.44
N PRO A 99 -0.75 7.99 -13.50
CA PRO A 99 0.02 9.18 -13.78
C PRO A 99 1.34 8.87 -14.48
N ALA A 100 1.77 9.71 -15.41
CA ALA A 100 2.99 9.48 -16.20
C ALA A 100 4.23 9.26 -15.31
N LEU A 101 4.34 10.01 -14.21
CA LEU A 101 5.42 9.84 -13.23
C LEU A 101 5.41 8.44 -12.61
N PHE A 102 4.24 7.90 -12.29
CA PHE A 102 4.11 6.57 -11.67
C PHE A 102 4.50 5.47 -12.66
N LYS A 103 4.15 5.62 -13.93
CA LYS A 103 4.61 4.70 -14.99
C LYS A 103 6.14 4.67 -15.12
N VAL A 104 6.80 5.82 -14.99
CA VAL A 104 8.28 5.90 -15.00
C VAL A 104 8.87 5.17 -13.78
N ILE A 105 8.28 5.35 -12.61
CA ILE A 105 8.69 4.65 -11.38
C ILE A 105 8.53 3.14 -11.54
N ILE A 106 7.35 2.69 -11.97
CA ILE A 106 7.05 1.27 -12.18
C ILE A 106 8.07 0.64 -13.12
N ARG A 107 8.35 1.27 -14.27
CA ARG A 107 9.34 0.77 -15.23
C ARG A 107 10.71 0.59 -14.57
N ARG A 108 11.17 1.58 -13.80
CA ARG A 108 12.44 1.51 -13.08
C ARG A 108 12.47 0.40 -12.02
N LEU A 109 11.39 0.23 -11.25
CA LEU A 109 11.32 -0.86 -10.25
C LEU A 109 11.44 -2.24 -10.91
N VAL A 110 10.90 -2.39 -12.13
CA VAL A 110 11.06 -3.61 -12.92
C VAL A 110 12.49 -3.76 -13.45
N GLU A 111 13.05 -2.71 -14.05
CA GLU A 111 14.44 -2.71 -14.56
C GLU A 111 15.47 -3.02 -13.45
N TRP A 112 15.20 -2.58 -12.22
CA TRP A 112 16.05 -2.80 -11.06
C TRP A 112 15.76 -4.11 -10.31
N HIS A 113 14.87 -4.95 -10.84
CA HIS A 113 14.49 -6.24 -10.26
C HIS A 113 13.93 -6.12 -8.82
N VAL A 114 13.32 -4.96 -8.50
CA VAL A 114 12.50 -4.79 -7.29
C VAL A 114 11.16 -5.46 -7.50
N LEU A 115 10.59 -5.31 -8.70
CA LEU A 115 9.40 -6.02 -9.17
C LEU A 115 9.78 -6.99 -10.30
N PRO A 116 9.15 -8.17 -10.36
CA PRO A 116 9.41 -9.11 -11.45
C PRO A 116 8.77 -8.59 -12.76
N PRO A 117 9.42 -8.78 -13.92
CA PRO A 117 8.87 -8.37 -15.22
C PRO A 117 7.61 -9.16 -15.61
N THR A 118 7.33 -10.27 -14.94
CA THR A 118 6.11 -11.08 -15.12
C THR A 118 4.88 -10.51 -14.41
N CYS A 119 5.05 -9.50 -13.55
CA CYS A 119 3.96 -8.88 -12.80
C CYS A 119 4.18 -7.36 -12.72
N VAL A 120 4.11 -6.68 -13.87
CA VAL A 120 4.22 -5.22 -13.95
C VAL A 120 2.92 -4.57 -13.48
N PRO A 121 2.94 -3.68 -12.47
CA PRO A 121 1.74 -2.99 -12.01
C PRO A 121 1.04 -2.19 -13.10
N ASP A 122 -0.25 -2.43 -13.28
CA ASP A 122 -1.17 -1.67 -14.12
C ASP A 122 -2.12 -0.77 -13.31
N CYS A 123 -2.12 -0.93 -11.99
CA CYS A 123 -2.87 -0.12 -11.04
C CYS A 123 -2.00 0.37 -9.88
N CYS A 124 -2.43 1.45 -9.24
CA CYS A 124 -1.74 2.05 -8.11
C CYS A 124 -2.75 2.72 -7.19
N VAL A 125 -2.51 2.60 -5.88
CA VAL A 125 -3.23 3.35 -4.86
C VAL A 125 -2.27 4.28 -4.14
N VAL A 126 -2.60 5.56 -4.11
CA VAL A 126 -1.93 6.54 -3.26
C VAL A 126 -2.70 6.59 -1.94
N ASN A 127 -2.08 6.10 -0.87
CA ASN A 127 -2.62 6.15 0.48
C ASN A 127 -1.98 7.32 1.23
N ILE A 128 -2.80 8.20 1.80
CA ILE A 128 -2.38 9.42 2.50
C ILE A 128 -2.90 9.33 3.92
N TYR A 129 -1.99 9.43 4.88
CA TYR A 129 -2.26 9.27 6.31
C TYR A 129 -1.89 10.57 7.03
N ASP A 130 -2.81 11.09 7.83
CA ASP A 130 -2.52 12.13 8.81
C ASP A 130 -2.02 11.48 10.12
N GLU A 131 -1.56 12.29 11.06
CA GLU A 131 -1.07 11.81 12.35
C GLU A 131 -2.16 11.01 13.10
N GLY A 132 -1.81 9.80 13.54
CA GLY A 132 -2.71 8.88 14.20
C GLY A 132 -3.58 8.05 13.25
N ASP A 133 -3.56 8.28 11.94
CA ASP A 133 -4.29 7.43 11.00
C ASP A 133 -3.69 6.02 10.91
N CYS A 134 -4.57 5.06 10.65
CA CYS A 134 -4.18 3.68 10.40
C CYS A 134 -5.15 3.05 9.39
N ILE A 135 -4.78 1.86 8.93
CA ILE A 135 -5.69 0.99 8.19
C ILE A 135 -6.02 -0.22 9.04
N PRO A 136 -7.29 -0.63 9.08
CA PRO A 136 -7.65 -1.87 9.74
C PRO A 136 -6.89 -3.07 9.16
N PRO A 137 -6.62 -4.10 9.99
CA PRO A 137 -6.07 -5.37 9.53
C PRO A 137 -6.90 -5.94 8.38
N HIS A 138 -6.20 -6.37 7.32
CA HIS A 138 -6.80 -7.01 6.16
C HIS A 138 -5.75 -7.82 5.40
N VAL A 139 -6.23 -8.73 4.57
CA VAL A 139 -5.47 -9.37 3.52
C VAL A 139 -5.93 -8.76 2.19
N ASP A 140 -4.99 -8.35 1.35
CA ASP A 140 -5.33 -7.82 0.03
C ASP A 140 -6.11 -8.85 -0.81
N ASN A 141 -7.09 -8.37 -1.57
CA ASN A 141 -8.04 -9.23 -2.28
C ASN A 141 -7.33 -10.18 -3.28
N HIS A 142 -7.90 -11.37 -3.46
CA HIS A 142 -7.38 -12.39 -4.39
C HIS A 142 -7.52 -12.03 -5.88
N ASP A 143 -8.31 -11.01 -6.21
CA ASP A 143 -8.44 -10.47 -7.57
C ASP A 143 -7.12 -9.91 -8.14
N PHE A 144 -6.18 -9.51 -7.28
CA PHE A 144 -4.90 -8.93 -7.70
C PHE A 144 -3.81 -10.00 -7.79
N LEU A 145 -2.95 -9.90 -8.81
CA LEU A 145 -1.75 -10.72 -8.88
C LEU A 145 -0.73 -10.31 -7.80
N ARG A 146 0.11 -11.25 -7.39
CA ARG A 146 1.22 -11.02 -6.47
C ARG A 146 2.53 -10.93 -7.28
N PRO A 147 3.53 -10.13 -6.83
CA PRO A 147 3.59 -9.45 -5.53
C PRO A 147 2.88 -8.08 -5.50
N PHE A 148 2.54 -7.63 -4.29
CA PHE A 148 2.25 -6.22 -4.02
C PHE A 148 3.55 -5.47 -3.73
N CYS A 149 3.65 -4.22 -4.15
CA CYS A 149 4.76 -3.34 -3.83
C CYS A 149 4.23 -2.05 -3.21
N THR A 150 4.71 -1.77 -1.99
CA THR A 150 4.44 -0.54 -1.27
C THR A 150 5.71 0.29 -1.24
N VAL A 151 5.58 1.58 -1.54
CA VAL A 151 6.65 2.57 -1.42
C VAL A 151 6.19 3.61 -0.41
N SER A 152 6.98 3.84 0.63
CA SER A 152 6.76 4.83 1.69
C SER A 152 7.49 6.14 1.39
N PHE A 153 6.93 7.25 1.86
CA PHE A 153 7.48 8.60 1.77
C PHE A 153 7.15 9.39 3.05
N LEU A 154 7.80 10.54 3.24
CA LEU A 154 7.56 11.57 4.27
C LEU A 154 7.93 11.22 5.71
N SER A 155 7.47 10.08 6.24
CA SER A 155 7.69 9.72 7.64
C SER A 155 7.93 8.23 7.83
N GLU A 156 8.76 7.89 8.82
CA GLU A 156 8.94 6.51 9.24
C GLU A 156 7.63 6.04 9.87
N CYS A 157 7.12 4.91 9.38
CA CYS A 157 5.98 4.24 9.97
C CYS A 157 6.19 2.73 9.89
N ASN A 158 5.53 2.00 10.77
CA ASN A 158 5.67 0.54 10.81
C ASN A 158 4.50 -0.12 10.08
N ILE A 159 4.78 -1.16 9.30
CA ILE A 159 3.77 -2.14 8.90
C ILE A 159 3.80 -3.28 9.91
N LEU A 160 2.65 -3.58 10.50
CA LEU A 160 2.45 -4.70 11.41
C LEU A 160 1.97 -5.93 10.63
N PHE A 161 2.58 -7.09 10.89
CA PHE A 161 2.19 -8.39 10.36
C PHE A 161 1.82 -9.33 11.51
N GLY A 162 0.80 -10.16 11.30
CA GLY A 162 0.35 -11.16 12.26
C GLY A 162 -1.00 -11.76 11.89
N SER A 163 -1.31 -12.93 12.43
CA SER A 163 -2.64 -13.55 12.29
C SER A 163 -3.70 -12.96 13.22
N ASN A 164 -3.28 -12.24 14.28
CA ASN A 164 -4.18 -11.70 15.29
C ASN A 164 -3.82 -10.28 15.71
N LEU A 165 -4.19 -9.30 14.88
CA LEU A 165 -4.09 -7.88 15.23
C LEU A 165 -5.36 -7.40 15.93
N LYS A 166 -5.20 -6.67 17.04
CA LYS A 166 -6.29 -6.18 17.87
C LYS A 166 -6.33 -4.66 17.86
N LEU A 167 -7.55 -4.10 17.87
CA LEU A 167 -7.76 -2.67 18.06
C LEU A 167 -7.73 -2.38 19.56
N GLU A 168 -6.80 -1.54 19.99
CA GLU A 168 -6.68 -1.07 21.36
C GLU A 168 -7.64 0.10 21.65
N GLU A 169 -7.85 0.41 22.92
CA GLU A 169 -8.76 1.49 23.36
C GLU A 169 -8.32 2.88 22.86
N ASN A 170 -7.02 3.11 22.68
CA ASN A 170 -6.46 4.33 22.10
C ASN A 170 -6.65 4.39 20.56
N GLY A 171 -7.27 3.35 19.97
CA GLY A 171 -7.52 3.19 18.56
C GLY A 171 -6.28 2.83 17.73
N GLU A 172 -5.19 2.42 18.37
CA GLU A 172 -4.02 1.84 17.69
C GLU A 172 -4.21 0.33 17.52
N TYR A 173 -3.43 -0.28 16.64
CA TYR A 173 -3.42 -1.73 16.46
C TYR A 173 -2.22 -2.34 17.18
N SER A 174 -2.46 -3.39 17.96
CA SER A 174 -1.44 -4.18 18.65
C SER A 174 -1.53 -5.67 18.28
N GLY A 175 -0.66 -6.49 18.86
CA GLY A 175 -0.72 -7.95 18.74
C GLY A 175 -0.13 -8.52 17.47
N GLY A 176 0.35 -7.68 16.54
CA GLY A 176 1.15 -8.14 15.41
C GLY A 176 2.47 -8.76 15.89
N SER A 177 2.81 -9.94 15.39
CA SER A 177 4.03 -10.66 15.78
C SER A 177 5.29 -10.09 15.13
N TYR A 178 5.13 -9.25 14.10
CA TYR A 178 6.26 -8.56 13.47
C TYR A 178 5.92 -7.10 13.13
N SER A 179 6.86 -6.21 13.42
CA SER A 179 6.79 -4.79 13.08
C SER A 179 7.94 -4.45 12.13
N LEU A 180 7.60 -4.09 10.89
CA LEU A 180 8.57 -3.69 9.88
C LEU A 180 8.61 -2.16 9.78
N PRO A 181 9.72 -1.50 10.16
CA PRO A 181 9.88 -0.08 9.91
C PRO A 181 10.04 0.17 8.41
N LEU A 182 9.21 1.05 7.87
CA LEU A 182 9.30 1.49 6.49
C LEU A 182 10.35 2.61 6.37
N PRO A 183 11.32 2.47 5.45
CA PRO A 183 12.38 3.45 5.27
C PRO A 183 11.83 4.73 4.62
N VAL A 184 12.44 5.87 4.97
CA VAL A 184 12.22 7.18 4.32
C VAL A 184 13.45 7.73 3.62
N ASN A 185 14.58 7.00 3.66
CA ASN A 185 15.86 7.43 3.08
C ASN A 185 16.14 6.80 1.71
#